data_AF-A0AAD8EE48-F1
#
_entry.id   AF-A0AAD8EE48-F1
#
_cell.length_a   1.000
_cell.length_b   1.000
_cell.length_c   1.000
_cell.angle_alpha   90.00
_cell.angle_beta   90.00
_cell.angle_gamma   90.00
#
_symmetry.space_group_name_H-M   'P 1'
#
loop_
_entity.id
_entity.type
_entity.pdbx_description
1 polymer ?
#
loop_
_entity_poly.entity_id
_entity_poly.type
_entity_poly.pdbx_seq_one_letter_code
_entity_poly.pdbx_strand_id
1 'polypeptide(L)'
;MVNMSIEYSETLPGKRIEVRMSALRDLLVGTTDIISGGYILHSAVTPFADPLMSYMETSMEWFVPCGIPIPRIEKISQKFKLNVWLMVVVQIILSAIFMSNISKRTSKLSGVKSSLNISRTIFIVLSILLGVSIRKMPFSIPQRILFLSLIWYAFALSTIFQSLFISILVDPGFYDQIRLLDELIDSKFIYYCDETVDDFMNFTIPEYYNQVKLERRWAYQDDLYYVNYFDKNNDVVLGSDMFFQYFTIISLPPGTDVPRICSLDEHILRQRATMYVAKGSPLFERFNSVLFGIRYS
;
A
#
# COMPACT_ATOMS: atom_id res chain seq x y z
N MET A 1 -17.03 -7.54 -36.17
CA MET A 1 -16.97 -9.02 -36.15
C MET A 1 -16.32 -9.51 -37.43
N VAL A 2 -15.40 -10.48 -37.34
CA VAL A 2 -14.76 -11.13 -38.50
C VAL A 2 -15.56 -12.38 -38.84
N ASN A 3 -15.97 -12.55 -40.10
CA ASN A 3 -16.66 -13.76 -40.55
C ASN A 3 -15.62 -14.84 -40.90
N MET A 4 -15.30 -15.72 -39.95
CA MET A 4 -14.32 -16.80 -40.10
C MET A 4 -14.72 -18.03 -39.28
N SER A 5 -14.33 -19.21 -39.74
CA SER A 5 -14.34 -20.44 -38.94
C SER A 5 -13.06 -20.54 -38.12
N ILE A 6 -13.17 -20.98 -36.88
CA ILE A 6 -12.04 -21.17 -35.96
C ILE A 6 -11.96 -22.64 -35.61
N GLU A 7 -10.77 -23.23 -35.76
CA GLU A 7 -10.43 -24.56 -35.29
C GLU A 7 -9.34 -24.43 -34.22
N TYR A 8 -9.56 -25.04 -33.06
CA TYR A 8 -8.60 -24.99 -31.96
C TYR A 8 -7.73 -26.25 -31.99
N SER A 9 -6.42 -26.06 -32.06
CA SER A 9 -5.47 -27.15 -31.87
C SER A 9 -5.32 -27.48 -30.39
N GLU A 10 -5.27 -28.77 -30.06
CA GLU A 10 -4.98 -29.20 -28.69
C GLU A 10 -3.58 -28.76 -28.27
N THR A 11 -3.45 -28.30 -27.02
CA THR A 11 -2.15 -27.97 -26.44
C THR A 11 -1.49 -29.23 -25.91
N LEU A 12 -0.23 -29.47 -26.29
CA LEU A 12 0.53 -30.61 -25.78
C LEU A 12 0.77 -30.45 -24.26
N PRO A 13 0.69 -31.53 -23.47
CA PRO A 13 1.11 -31.49 -22.08
C PRO A 13 2.62 -31.27 -22.01
N GLY A 14 3.07 -30.38 -21.12
CA GLY A 14 4.49 -30.05 -20.98
C GLY A 14 4.73 -28.77 -20.19
N LYS A 15 5.99 -28.33 -20.10
CA LYS A 15 6.33 -27.05 -19.46
C LYS A 15 5.75 -25.90 -20.28
N ARG A 16 5.22 -24.87 -19.60
CA ARG A 16 4.57 -23.73 -20.27
C ARG A 16 5.46 -23.06 -21.32
N ILE A 17 6.76 -22.96 -21.06
CA ILE A 17 7.71 -22.39 -22.01
C ILE A 17 7.87 -23.25 -23.27
N GLU A 18 7.96 -24.58 -23.13
CA GLU A 18 8.08 -25.52 -24.24
C GLU A 18 6.83 -25.51 -25.12
N VAL A 19 5.65 -25.50 -24.51
CA VAL A 19 4.36 -25.41 -25.22
C VAL A 19 4.27 -24.12 -26.02
N ARG A 20 4.68 -22.99 -25.44
CA ARG A 20 4.71 -21.68 -26.14
C ARG A 20 5.70 -21.65 -27.29
N MET A 21 6.88 -22.24 -27.11
CA MET A 21 7.88 -22.35 -28.17
C MET A 21 7.44 -23.27 -29.31
N SER A 22 6.72 -24.35 -29.01
CA SER A 22 6.12 -25.23 -30.02
C SER A 22 5.08 -24.48 -30.85
N ALA A 23 4.14 -23.77 -30.20
CA ALA A 23 3.12 -23.01 -30.92
C ALA A 23 3.71 -21.89 -31.79
N LEU A 24 4.80 -21.23 -31.35
CA LEU A 24 5.52 -20.28 -32.20
C LEU A 24 6.15 -20.95 -33.42
N ARG A 25 6.69 -22.18 -33.26
CA ARG A 25 7.20 -22.96 -34.37
C ARG A 25 6.10 -23.36 -35.35
N ASP A 26 4.94 -23.74 -34.86
CA ASP A 26 3.78 -24.11 -35.69
C ASP A 26 3.27 -22.91 -36.49
N LEU A 27 3.27 -21.72 -35.88
CA LEU A 27 2.98 -20.45 -36.55
C LEU A 27 4.00 -20.15 -37.68
N LEU A 28 5.28 -20.44 -37.46
CA LEU A 28 6.35 -20.24 -38.44
C LEU A 28 6.28 -21.22 -39.62
N VAL A 29 5.89 -22.47 -39.36
CA VAL A 29 5.72 -23.50 -40.40
C VAL A 29 4.42 -23.28 -41.18
N GLY A 30 3.46 -22.56 -40.61
CA GLY A 30 2.16 -22.30 -41.21
C GLY A 30 1.14 -23.41 -40.96
N THR A 31 1.36 -24.24 -39.93
CA THR A 31 0.33 -25.19 -39.45
C THR A 31 -0.69 -24.52 -38.54
N THR A 32 -0.37 -23.34 -38.03
CA THR A 32 -1.27 -22.50 -37.22
C THR A 32 -1.26 -21.08 -37.76
N ASP A 33 -2.44 -20.47 -37.89
CA ASP A 33 -2.58 -19.10 -38.43
C ASP A 33 -2.42 -18.01 -37.37
N ILE A 34 -2.84 -18.30 -36.13
CA ILE A 34 -2.89 -17.36 -35.00
C ILE A 34 -2.55 -18.12 -33.72
N ILE A 35 -1.68 -17.56 -32.88
CA ILE A 35 -1.49 -18.01 -31.51
C ILE A 35 -2.08 -17.00 -30.52
N SER A 36 -2.83 -17.53 -29.55
CA SER A 36 -3.51 -16.79 -28.49
C SER A 36 -3.44 -17.61 -27.20
N GLY A 37 -3.57 -16.96 -26.03
CA GLY A 37 -3.41 -17.62 -24.72
C GLY A 37 -2.49 -16.88 -23.76
N GLY A 38 -2.56 -15.54 -23.75
CA GLY A 38 -1.76 -14.73 -22.83
C GLY A 38 -0.27 -14.67 -23.20
N TYR A 39 0.05 -14.66 -24.50
CA TYR A 39 1.42 -14.39 -24.95
C TYR A 39 1.79 -12.95 -24.62
N ILE A 40 2.97 -12.74 -24.05
CA ILE A 40 3.46 -11.42 -23.73
C ILE A 40 4.18 -10.84 -24.95
N LEU A 41 3.92 -9.58 -25.26
CA LEU A 41 4.66 -8.82 -26.26
C LEU A 41 6.13 -8.76 -25.88
N HIS A 42 6.97 -9.51 -26.59
CA HIS A 42 8.41 -9.60 -26.33
C HIS A 42 9.23 -9.38 -27.60
N SER A 43 10.31 -8.60 -27.49
CA SER A 43 11.19 -8.23 -28.62
C SER A 43 11.88 -9.43 -29.27
N ALA A 44 12.08 -10.51 -28.52
CA ALA A 44 12.64 -11.76 -29.06
C ALA A 44 11.67 -12.50 -30.00
N VAL A 45 10.36 -12.23 -29.92
CA VAL A 45 9.33 -12.93 -30.73
C VAL A 45 8.97 -12.14 -31.99
N THR A 46 9.07 -10.80 -31.96
CA THR A 46 8.73 -9.93 -33.09
C THR A 46 9.51 -10.17 -34.39
N PRO A 47 10.75 -10.73 -34.39
CA PRO A 47 11.41 -11.11 -35.64
C PRO A 47 10.71 -12.28 -36.35
N PHE A 48 9.99 -13.11 -35.61
CA PHE A 48 9.41 -14.37 -36.08
C PHE A 48 7.91 -14.27 -36.39
N ALA A 49 7.19 -13.44 -35.63
CA ALA A 49 5.75 -13.28 -35.77
C ALA A 49 5.31 -11.83 -35.53
N ASP A 50 4.22 -11.42 -36.17
CA ASP A 50 3.69 -10.06 -36.03
C ASP A 50 2.73 -10.01 -34.83
N PRO A 51 3.02 -9.18 -33.80
CA PRO A 51 2.13 -9.02 -32.66
C PRO A 51 0.94 -8.16 -33.04
N LEU A 52 -0.26 -8.64 -32.76
CA LEU A 52 -1.48 -7.84 -32.83
C LEU A 52 -1.50 -6.76 -31.74
N MET A 53 -2.49 -5.87 -31.78
CA MET A 53 -2.69 -4.88 -30.75
C MET A 53 -2.91 -5.56 -29.40
N SER A 54 -2.16 -5.13 -28.38
CA SER A 54 -2.30 -5.67 -27.04
C SER A 54 -3.70 -5.41 -26.49
N TYR A 55 -4.31 -6.45 -25.93
CA TYR A 55 -5.67 -6.41 -25.39
C TYR A 55 -5.71 -6.38 -23.85
N MET A 56 -4.56 -6.58 -23.20
CA MET A 56 -4.44 -6.64 -21.75
C MET A 56 -3.03 -6.19 -21.33
N GLU A 57 -2.93 -5.48 -20.22
CA GLU A 57 -1.68 -5.00 -19.63
C GLU A 57 -1.62 -5.44 -18.16
N THR A 58 -0.46 -5.86 -17.70
CA THR A 58 -0.22 -6.37 -16.34
C THR A 58 1.20 -6.01 -15.91
N SER A 59 1.45 -5.87 -14.61
CA SER A 59 2.76 -5.61 -14.05
C SER A 59 3.32 -6.84 -13.37
N MET A 60 4.61 -7.11 -13.59
CA MET A 60 5.38 -8.05 -12.77
C MET A 60 5.80 -7.36 -11.47
N GLU A 61 5.45 -7.98 -10.35
CA GLU A 61 5.65 -7.44 -9.01
C GLU A 61 6.12 -8.51 -8.04
N TRP A 62 6.90 -8.08 -7.05
CA TRP A 62 7.19 -8.86 -5.87
C TRP A 62 6.04 -8.75 -4.89
N PHE A 63 5.41 -9.87 -4.57
CA PHE A 63 4.43 -10.01 -3.51
C PHE A 63 5.16 -10.36 -2.22
N VAL A 64 4.98 -9.52 -1.21
CA VAL A 64 5.62 -9.62 0.11
C VAL A 64 4.58 -9.71 1.23
N PRO A 65 4.88 -10.42 2.33
CA PRO A 65 3.99 -10.47 3.49
C PRO A 65 3.59 -9.07 3.93
N CYS A 66 2.28 -8.85 4.11
CA CYS A 66 1.79 -7.55 4.56
C CYS A 66 2.34 -7.19 5.94
N GLY A 67 2.71 -5.93 6.13
CA GLY A 67 3.17 -5.43 7.43
C GLY A 67 2.12 -5.66 8.53
N ILE A 68 2.58 -5.95 9.74
CA ILE A 68 1.70 -6.15 10.91
C ILE A 68 1.16 -4.78 11.33
N PRO A 69 -0.14 -4.61 11.57
CA PRO A 69 -0.68 -3.33 12.04
C PRO A 69 -0.03 -2.93 13.36
N ILE A 70 0.41 -1.68 13.48
CA ILE A 70 1.02 -1.18 14.73
C ILE A 70 -0.06 -1.23 15.84
N PRO A 71 0.23 -1.82 17.01
CA PRO A 71 -0.67 -1.78 18.15
C PRO A 71 -1.11 -0.34 18.44
N ARG A 72 -2.43 -0.11 18.49
CA ARG A 72 -3.03 1.24 18.60
C ARG A 72 -2.48 2.05 19.77
N ILE A 73 -2.18 1.39 20.89
CA ILE A 73 -1.65 2.01 22.11
C ILE A 73 -0.21 2.50 21.91
N GLU A 74 0.59 1.76 21.14
CA GLU A 74 1.99 2.07 20.89
C GLU A 74 2.12 3.32 20.00
N LYS A 75 1.27 3.44 18.97
CA LYS A 75 1.23 4.63 18.10
C LYS A 75 0.78 5.89 18.84
N ILE A 76 -0.13 5.76 19.82
CA ILE A 76 -0.51 6.87 20.71
C ILE A 76 0.72 7.35 21.48
N SER A 77 1.47 6.43 22.10
CA SER A 77 2.67 6.76 22.87
C SER A 77 3.76 7.42 22.02
N GLN A 78 3.97 6.94 20.78
CA GLN A 78 4.97 7.51 19.87
C GLN A 78 4.62 8.91 19.33
N LYS A 79 3.33 9.21 19.09
CA LYS A 79 2.91 10.53 18.58
C LYS A 79 2.97 11.63 19.65
N PHE A 80 2.67 11.32 20.91
CA PHE A 80 2.76 12.28 22.00
C PHE A 80 4.20 12.40 22.51
N LYS A 81 5.08 12.96 21.67
CA LYS A 81 6.48 13.25 22.03
C LYS A 81 6.52 14.04 23.34
N LEU A 82 7.50 13.73 24.19
CA LEU A 82 7.76 14.40 25.48
C LEU A 82 7.69 15.94 25.38
N ASN A 83 8.14 16.49 24.24
CA ASN A 83 8.14 17.92 23.94
C ASN A 83 6.74 18.56 24.03
N VAL A 84 5.67 17.88 23.61
CA VAL A 84 4.31 18.43 23.67
C VAL A 84 3.86 18.58 25.13
N TRP A 85 4.13 17.57 25.96
CA TRP A 85 3.84 17.62 27.39
C TRP A 85 4.63 18.71 28.10
N LEU A 86 5.90 18.90 27.74
CA LEU A 86 6.72 20.01 28.25
C LEU A 86 6.10 21.37 27.87
N MET A 87 5.65 21.56 26.64
CA MET A 87 4.98 22.79 26.21
C MET A 87 3.68 23.05 26.97
N VAL A 88 2.89 22.00 27.23
CA VAL A 88 1.66 22.11 28.05
C VAL A 88 2.01 22.51 29.49
N VAL A 89 3.03 21.92 30.10
CA VAL A 89 3.49 22.28 31.45
C VAL A 89 3.98 23.73 31.50
N VAL A 90 4.78 24.16 30.53
CA VAL A 90 5.25 25.56 30.42
C VAL A 90 4.06 26.52 30.31
N GLN A 91 3.06 26.20 29.50
CA GLN A 91 1.85 27.01 29.34
C GLN A 91 1.04 27.11 30.64
N ILE A 92 0.95 26.04 31.42
CA ILE A 92 0.32 26.05 32.76
C ILE A 92 1.06 27.00 33.70
N ILE A 93 2.39 26.94 33.73
CA ILE A 93 3.22 27.80 34.59
C ILE A 93 3.06 29.27 34.19
N LEU A 94 3.16 29.59 32.89
CA LEU A 94 3.02 30.95 32.38
C LEU A 94 1.64 31.53 32.73
N SER A 95 0.57 30.79 32.43
CA SER A 95 -0.79 31.25 32.73
C SER A 95 -1.03 31.45 34.23
N ALA A 96 -0.46 30.61 35.09
CA ALA A 96 -0.52 30.79 36.54
C ALA A 96 0.23 32.06 37.01
N ILE A 97 1.41 32.34 36.44
CA ILE A 97 2.18 33.56 36.72
C ILE A 97 1.40 34.80 36.28
N PHE A 98 0.87 34.81 35.04
CA PHE A 98 0.10 35.94 34.50
C PHE A 98 -1.15 36.23 35.33
N MET A 99 -1.96 35.21 35.64
CA MET A 99 -3.16 35.37 36.46
C MET A 99 -2.83 35.84 37.89
N SER A 100 -1.75 35.35 38.49
CA SER A 100 -1.31 35.78 39.82
C SER A 100 -0.84 37.22 39.83
N ASN A 101 -0.07 37.65 38.83
CA ASN A 101 0.40 39.03 38.70
C ASN A 101 -0.75 40.02 38.48
N ILE A 102 -1.72 39.67 37.64
CA ILE A 102 -2.92 40.48 37.43
C ILE A 102 -3.73 40.56 38.71
N SER A 103 -3.93 39.43 39.42
CA SER A 103 -4.65 39.44 40.69
C SER A 103 -3.99 40.34 41.73
N LYS A 104 -2.66 40.31 41.85
CA LYS A 104 -1.90 41.19 42.77
C LYS A 104 -2.04 42.67 42.39
N ARG A 105 -1.95 43.01 41.10
CA ARG A 105 -2.13 44.38 40.61
C ARG A 105 -3.55 44.89 40.84
N THR A 106 -4.55 44.08 40.55
CA THR A 106 -5.96 44.42 40.78
C THR A 106 -6.26 44.58 42.26
N SER A 107 -5.74 43.72 43.15
CA SER A 107 -5.92 43.89 44.60
C SER A 107 -5.29 45.15 45.15
N LYS A 108 -4.14 45.56 44.60
CA LYS A 108 -3.46 46.81 44.98
C LYS A 108 -4.28 48.04 44.53
N LEU A 109 -4.99 47.92 43.41
CA LEU A 109 -5.78 49.02 42.83
C LEU A 109 -7.19 49.15 43.45
N SER A 110 -7.83 48.03 43.85
CA SER A 110 -9.20 48.02 44.38
C SER A 110 -9.29 47.93 45.90
N GLY A 111 -8.17 47.78 46.62
CA GLY A 111 -8.15 47.64 48.09
C GLY A 111 -8.69 46.30 48.63
N VAL A 112 -9.13 45.40 47.75
CA VAL A 112 -9.65 44.07 48.11
C VAL A 112 -8.49 43.08 48.24
N LYS A 113 -8.37 42.37 49.37
CA LYS A 113 -7.32 41.35 49.57
C LYS A 113 -7.40 40.27 48.47
N SER A 114 -6.29 40.09 47.73
CA SER A 114 -6.17 38.99 46.77
C SER A 114 -6.17 37.65 47.51
N SER A 115 -7.13 36.76 47.18
CA SER A 115 -7.23 35.41 47.76
C SER A 115 -6.66 34.30 46.86
N LEU A 116 -6.03 34.68 45.74
CA LEU A 116 -5.48 33.77 44.74
C LEU A 116 -3.99 33.54 44.98
N ASN A 117 -3.68 32.45 45.67
CA ASN A 117 -2.31 31.91 45.76
C ASN A 117 -1.95 31.17 44.47
N ILE A 118 -0.65 31.15 44.13
CA ILE A 118 -0.14 30.54 42.89
C ILE A 118 -0.62 29.10 42.72
N SER A 119 -0.65 28.31 43.80
CA SER A 119 -1.08 26.92 43.79
C SER A 119 -2.56 26.79 43.42
N ARG A 120 -3.42 27.68 43.93
CA ARG A 120 -4.86 27.69 43.56
C ARG A 120 -5.05 28.06 42.10
N THR A 121 -4.23 28.97 41.58
CA THR A 121 -4.27 29.35 40.16
C THR A 121 -3.83 28.21 39.26
N ILE A 122 -2.81 27.44 39.64
CA ILE A 122 -2.40 26.22 38.91
C ILE A 122 -3.55 25.20 38.89
N PHE A 123 -4.20 24.95 40.04
CA PHE A 123 -5.37 24.06 40.07
C PHE A 123 -6.51 24.54 39.16
N ILE A 124 -6.79 25.84 39.14
CA ILE A 124 -7.81 26.42 38.24
C ILE A 124 -7.43 26.18 36.78
N VAL A 125 -6.19 26.47 36.38
CA VAL A 125 -5.73 26.24 35.00
C VAL A 125 -5.79 24.75 34.63
N LEU A 126 -5.37 23.88 35.53
CA LEU A 126 -5.42 22.43 35.34
C LEU A 126 -6.88 21.94 35.19
N SER A 127 -7.81 22.45 36.00
CA SER A 127 -9.22 22.13 35.87
C SER A 127 -9.80 22.58 34.52
N ILE A 128 -9.43 23.77 34.02
CA ILE A 128 -9.86 24.24 32.68
C ILE A 128 -9.33 23.30 31.59
N LEU A 129 -8.06 22.91 31.66
CA LEU A 129 -7.44 22.00 30.69
C LEU A 129 -8.08 20.61 30.70
N LEU A 130 -8.47 20.12 31.87
CA LEU A 130 -9.18 18.85 32.03
C LEU A 130 -10.68 18.95 31.72
N GLY A 131 -11.19 20.13 31.33
CA GLY A 131 -12.62 20.35 31.06
C GLY A 131 -13.51 20.29 32.31
N VAL A 132 -12.94 20.44 33.51
CA VAL A 132 -13.65 20.39 34.78
C VAL A 132 -14.23 21.76 35.12
N SER A 133 -15.50 21.79 35.54
CA SER A 133 -16.19 23.01 35.94
C SER A 133 -15.58 23.64 37.21
N ILE A 134 -15.41 24.97 37.20
CA ILE A 134 -14.86 25.73 38.32
C ILE A 134 -15.95 26.59 38.96
N ARG A 135 -16.11 26.47 40.29
CA ARG A 135 -17.15 27.18 41.06
C ARG A 135 -16.87 28.67 41.33
N LYS A 136 -15.63 29.15 41.18
CA LYS A 136 -15.27 30.56 41.47
C LYS A 136 -14.72 31.26 40.25
N MET A 137 -15.47 32.25 39.75
CA MET A 137 -15.19 33.03 38.55
C MET A 137 -14.26 34.23 38.85
N PRO A 138 -13.35 34.62 37.94
CA PRO A 138 -12.51 35.80 38.13
C PRO A 138 -13.32 37.11 38.15
N PHE A 139 -12.96 38.00 39.07
CA PHE A 139 -13.72 39.22 39.39
C PHE A 139 -13.45 40.40 38.44
N SER A 140 -12.34 40.41 37.69
CA SER A 140 -11.95 41.56 36.85
C SER A 140 -11.94 41.26 35.34
N ILE A 141 -12.22 42.27 34.52
CA ILE A 141 -12.21 42.20 33.05
C ILE A 141 -10.91 41.58 32.48
N PRO A 142 -9.69 41.99 32.87
CA PRO A 142 -8.47 41.38 32.33
C PRO A 142 -8.32 39.90 32.69
N GLN A 143 -8.81 39.48 33.86
CA GLN A 143 -8.81 38.07 34.24
C GLN A 143 -9.86 37.25 33.45
N ARG A 144 -10.99 37.85 33.07
CA ARG A 144 -12.01 37.21 32.21
C ARG A 144 -11.49 36.97 30.80
N ILE A 145 -10.76 37.93 30.21
CA ILE A 145 -10.15 37.79 28.89
C ILE A 145 -9.12 36.65 28.88
N LEU A 146 -8.24 36.61 29.89
CA LEU A 146 -7.29 35.51 30.03
C LEU A 146 -7.98 34.15 30.24
N PHE A 147 -9.02 34.12 31.06
CA PHE A 147 -9.80 32.90 31.29
C PHE A 147 -10.46 32.39 29.99
N LEU A 148 -11.04 33.28 29.18
CA LEU A 148 -11.59 32.92 27.86
C LEU A 148 -10.51 32.41 26.90
N SER A 149 -9.32 33.04 26.90
CA SER A 149 -8.20 32.56 26.08
C SER A 149 -7.71 31.16 26.51
N LEU A 150 -7.74 30.87 27.81
CA LEU A 150 -7.41 29.55 28.36
C LEU A 150 -8.46 28.50 27.99
N ILE A 151 -9.74 28.84 28.02
CA ILE A 151 -10.81 27.95 27.54
C ILE A 151 -10.63 27.65 26.05
N TRP A 152 -10.36 28.67 25.24
CA TRP A 152 -10.15 28.48 23.80
C TRP A 152 -8.94 27.58 23.52
N TYR A 153 -7.84 27.80 24.25
CA TYR A 153 -6.67 26.93 24.19
C TYR A 153 -6.99 25.49 24.59
N ALA A 154 -7.71 25.28 25.71
CA ALA A 154 -8.10 23.95 26.17
C ALA A 154 -9.01 23.23 25.17
N PHE A 155 -9.93 23.96 24.54
CA PHE A 155 -10.80 23.44 23.48
C PHE A 155 -9.99 23.03 22.24
N ALA A 156 -9.09 23.89 21.77
CA ALA A 156 -8.21 23.58 20.64
C ALA A 156 -7.32 22.36 20.94
N LEU A 157 -6.72 22.31 22.13
CA LEU A 157 -5.89 21.18 22.57
C LEU A 157 -6.70 19.88 22.60
N SER A 158 -7.90 19.90 23.19
CA SER A 158 -8.80 18.74 23.22
C SER A 158 -9.20 18.27 21.83
N THR A 159 -9.45 19.22 20.92
CA THR A 159 -9.80 18.92 19.52
C THR A 159 -8.66 18.25 18.78
N ILE A 160 -7.43 18.74 18.97
CA ILE A 160 -6.22 18.13 18.40
C ILE A 160 -6.00 16.71 18.95
N PHE A 161 -6.15 16.53 20.26
CA PHE A 161 -6.05 15.21 20.89
C PHE A 161 -7.10 14.24 20.33
N GLN A 162 -8.36 14.68 20.23
CA GLN A 162 -9.45 13.87 19.68
C GLN A 162 -9.24 13.55 18.20
N SER A 163 -8.82 14.51 17.37
CA SER A 163 -8.59 14.28 15.94
C SER A 163 -7.43 13.32 15.70
N LEU A 164 -6.35 13.43 16.48
CA LEU A 164 -5.24 12.47 16.45
C LEU A 164 -5.69 11.07 16.88
N PHE A 165 -6.51 10.98 17.94
CA PHE A 165 -7.03 9.71 18.42
C PHE A 165 -7.94 9.04 17.38
N ILE A 166 -8.84 9.80 16.75
CA ILE A 166 -9.69 9.31 15.65
C ILE A 166 -8.83 8.86 14.46
N SER A 167 -7.82 9.64 14.08
CA SER A 167 -6.91 9.28 12.99
C SER A 167 -6.18 7.95 13.28
N ILE A 168 -5.76 7.70 14.52
CA ILE A 168 -5.13 6.43 14.93
C ILE A 168 -6.15 5.27 14.95
N LEU A 169 -7.41 5.55 15.31
CA LEU A 169 -8.49 4.55 15.31
C LEU A 169 -8.88 4.11 13.90
N VAL A 170 -8.96 5.07 12.98
CA VAL A 170 -9.31 4.83 11.58
C VAL A 170 -8.16 4.15 10.85
N ASP A 171 -6.92 4.63 11.05
CA ASP A 171 -5.74 4.04 10.43
C ASP A 171 -4.54 3.99 11.41
N PRO A 172 -4.35 2.85 12.11
CA PRO A 172 -3.20 2.65 12.97
C PRO A 172 -1.89 2.53 12.19
N GLY A 173 -1.91 2.50 10.86
CA GLY A 173 -0.72 2.23 10.05
C GLY A 173 -0.15 0.83 10.33
N PHE A 174 0.88 0.48 9.58
CA PHE A 174 1.53 -0.81 9.65
C PHE A 174 2.98 -0.62 10.06
N TYR A 175 3.54 -1.59 10.79
CA TYR A 175 4.99 -1.70 10.97
C TYR A 175 5.67 -1.79 9.60
N ASP A 176 6.92 -1.34 9.53
CA ASP A 176 7.77 -1.27 8.34
C ASP A 176 7.47 -2.41 7.36
N GLN A 177 6.62 -2.09 6.38
CA GLN A 177 6.33 -2.98 5.26
C GLN A 177 7.46 -2.79 4.26
N ILE A 178 8.00 -3.90 3.75
CA ILE A 178 8.97 -3.85 2.67
C ILE A 178 8.29 -3.22 1.45
N ARG A 179 8.83 -2.10 1.00
CA ARG A 179 8.31 -1.33 -0.15
C ARG A 179 9.29 -1.27 -1.30
N LEU A 180 10.58 -1.38 -1.00
CA LEU A 180 11.65 -1.24 -1.98
C LEU A 180 12.35 -2.57 -2.20
N LEU A 181 12.95 -2.72 -3.39
CA LEU A 181 13.72 -3.90 -3.72
C LEU A 181 14.94 -4.07 -2.81
N ASP A 182 15.63 -2.99 -2.46
CA ASP A 182 16.80 -3.03 -1.59
C ASP A 182 16.44 -3.59 -0.20
N GLU A 183 15.31 -3.18 0.35
CA GLU A 183 14.78 -3.71 1.62
C GLU A 183 14.45 -5.20 1.50
N LEU A 184 13.92 -5.64 0.35
CA LEU A 184 13.66 -7.04 0.08
C LEU A 184 14.95 -7.86 -0.01
N ILE A 185 15.98 -7.36 -0.69
CA ILE A 185 17.27 -8.05 -0.83
C ILE A 185 17.99 -8.17 0.52
N ASP A 186 17.91 -7.12 1.35
CA ASP A 186 18.47 -7.12 2.71
C ASP A 186 17.61 -7.96 3.68
N SER A 187 16.38 -8.29 3.31
CA SER A 187 15.52 -9.17 4.09
C SER A 187 16.02 -10.61 4.04
N LYS A 188 15.65 -11.39 5.06
CA LYS A 188 15.89 -12.85 5.10
C LYS A 188 14.69 -13.63 4.55
N PHE A 189 13.95 -13.04 3.61
CA PHE A 189 12.83 -13.72 2.98
C PHE A 189 13.27 -14.79 2.00
N ILE A 190 12.41 -15.79 1.85
CA ILE A 190 12.63 -16.92 0.96
C ILE A 190 11.79 -16.69 -0.29
N TYR A 191 12.43 -16.62 -1.44
CA TYR A 191 11.73 -16.52 -2.71
C TYR A 191 11.18 -17.89 -3.12
N TYR A 192 9.85 -18.01 -3.13
CA TYR A 192 9.15 -19.17 -3.64
C TYR A 192 9.02 -19.05 -5.17
N CYS A 193 9.82 -19.83 -5.89
CA CYS A 193 10.07 -19.66 -7.33
C CYS A 193 9.14 -20.54 -8.18
N ASP A 194 8.53 -19.95 -9.20
CA ASP A 194 7.90 -20.67 -10.32
C ASP A 194 8.89 -20.74 -11.49
N GLU A 195 9.08 -21.94 -12.07
CA GLU A 195 10.05 -22.17 -13.15
C GLU A 195 9.77 -21.29 -14.39
N THR A 196 8.50 -21.10 -14.75
CA THR A 196 8.15 -20.30 -15.93
C THR A 196 8.44 -18.81 -15.69
N VAL A 197 8.20 -18.32 -14.47
CA VAL A 197 8.52 -16.95 -14.08
C VAL A 197 10.04 -16.77 -14.01
N ASP A 198 10.77 -17.70 -13.40
CA ASP A 198 12.25 -17.63 -13.26
C ASP A 198 12.92 -17.56 -14.64
N ASP A 199 12.56 -18.47 -15.56
CA ASP A 199 13.06 -18.48 -16.94
C ASP A 199 12.73 -17.17 -17.67
N PHE A 200 11.49 -16.69 -17.54
CA PHE A 200 11.06 -15.46 -18.18
C PHE A 200 11.87 -14.24 -17.68
N MET A 201 12.11 -14.15 -16.38
CA MET A 201 12.84 -13.03 -15.78
C MET A 201 14.33 -13.05 -16.13
N ASN A 202 14.96 -14.23 -16.09
CA ASN A 202 16.33 -14.43 -16.54
C ASN A 202 16.50 -14.04 -18.02
N PHE A 203 15.52 -14.37 -18.86
CA PHE A 203 15.59 -14.07 -20.29
C PHE A 203 15.33 -12.59 -20.60
N THR A 204 14.36 -11.97 -19.92
CA THR A 204 13.87 -10.62 -20.26
C THR A 204 14.73 -9.52 -19.66
N ILE A 205 15.12 -9.65 -18.39
CA ILE A 205 15.87 -8.63 -17.64
C ILE A 205 16.94 -9.25 -16.72
N PRO A 206 17.95 -9.94 -17.29
CA PRO A 206 18.96 -10.64 -16.49
C PRO A 206 19.73 -9.72 -15.55
N GLU A 207 20.02 -8.49 -15.96
CA GLU A 207 20.78 -7.52 -15.17
C GLU A 207 20.08 -7.16 -13.85
N TYR A 208 18.75 -6.98 -13.90
CA TYR A 208 17.92 -6.75 -12.72
C TYR A 208 17.84 -8.03 -11.88
N TYR A 209 17.50 -9.15 -12.52
CA TYR A 209 17.18 -10.38 -11.80
C TYR A 209 18.40 -11.01 -11.11
N ASN A 210 19.60 -10.84 -11.68
CA ASN A 210 20.86 -11.29 -11.08
C ASN A 210 21.25 -10.51 -9.80
N GLN A 211 20.68 -9.32 -9.58
CA GLN A 211 20.89 -8.56 -8.35
C GLN A 211 20.10 -9.14 -7.16
N VAL A 212 19.00 -9.86 -7.45
CA VAL A 212 18.13 -10.46 -6.44
C VAL A 212 18.76 -11.75 -5.91
N LYS A 213 19.45 -11.63 -4.76
CA LYS A 213 20.16 -12.74 -4.09
C LYS A 213 19.36 -13.36 -2.94
N LEU A 214 18.08 -13.62 -3.17
CA LEU A 214 17.21 -14.29 -2.19
C LEU A 214 17.45 -15.80 -2.18
N GLU A 215 17.25 -16.42 -1.02
CA GLU A 215 17.19 -17.89 -0.92
C GLU A 215 16.01 -18.39 -1.76
N ARG A 216 16.25 -19.34 -2.68
CA ARG A 216 15.24 -19.84 -3.61
C ARG A 216 14.67 -21.18 -3.15
N ARG A 217 13.35 -21.29 -3.13
CA ARG A 217 12.61 -22.53 -2.93
C ARG A 217 11.68 -22.76 -4.10
N TRP A 218 11.85 -23.86 -4.82
CA TRP A 218 11.04 -24.18 -6.00
C TRP A 218 9.64 -24.63 -5.60
N ALA A 219 8.64 -24.04 -6.25
CA ALA A 219 7.28 -24.52 -6.20
C ALA A 219 7.17 -25.77 -7.08
N TYR A 220 6.80 -26.91 -6.49
CA TYR A 220 6.30 -28.03 -7.27
C TYR A 220 4.92 -27.68 -7.82
N GLN A 221 4.65 -28.20 -9.01
CA GLN A 221 3.55 -27.93 -9.95
C GLN A 221 2.14 -28.05 -9.35
N ASP A 222 1.83 -27.24 -8.35
CA ASP A 222 0.54 -27.14 -7.69
C ASP A 222 -0.02 -25.73 -7.86
N ASP A 223 -1.28 -25.64 -8.30
CA ASP A 223 -2.08 -24.41 -8.35
C ASP A 223 -2.25 -23.74 -6.96
N LEU A 224 -1.81 -24.42 -5.89
CA LEU A 224 -1.70 -23.93 -4.53
C LEU A 224 -0.52 -22.99 -4.27
N TYR A 225 0.34 -22.73 -5.27
CA TYR A 225 1.42 -21.73 -5.19
C TYR A 225 0.95 -20.40 -4.60
N TYR A 226 -0.22 -19.93 -5.07
CA TYR A 226 -0.79 -18.65 -4.67
C TYR A 226 -1.45 -18.68 -3.28
N VAL A 227 -1.88 -19.85 -2.80
CA VAL A 227 -2.53 -19.99 -1.48
C VAL A 227 -1.51 -20.18 -0.38
N ASN A 228 -0.51 -21.05 -0.61
CA ASN A 228 0.54 -21.35 0.37
C ASN A 228 1.40 -20.12 0.72
N TYR A 229 1.39 -19.10 -0.14
CA TYR A 229 1.96 -17.79 0.13
C TYR A 229 1.35 -17.12 1.39
N PHE A 230 0.03 -17.21 1.59
CA PHE A 230 -0.64 -16.56 2.71
C PHE A 230 -0.41 -17.26 4.06
N ASP A 231 -0.02 -18.53 4.03
CA ASP A 231 0.21 -19.31 5.26
C ASP A 231 1.61 -19.09 5.86
N LYS A 232 2.54 -18.49 5.11
CA LYS A 232 3.95 -18.36 5.52
C LYS A 232 4.39 -16.91 5.59
N ASN A 233 4.67 -16.45 6.80
CA ASN A 233 5.12 -15.08 7.08
C ASN A 233 6.50 -14.69 6.51
N ASN A 234 7.25 -15.63 5.92
CA ASN A 234 8.63 -15.40 5.44
C ASN A 234 8.86 -15.73 3.96
N ASP A 235 7.81 -16.10 3.22
CA ASP A 235 7.94 -16.43 1.80
C ASP A 235 7.51 -15.22 0.94
N VAL A 236 8.23 -14.98 -0.16
CA VAL A 236 7.92 -13.94 -1.15
C VAL A 236 7.74 -14.57 -2.52
N VAL A 237 6.90 -13.96 -3.34
CA VAL A 237 6.51 -14.50 -4.65
C VAL A 237 6.70 -13.43 -5.71
N LEU A 238 7.14 -13.82 -6.90
CA LEU A 238 7.23 -12.94 -8.06
C LEU A 238 6.19 -13.39 -9.08
N GLY A 239 5.37 -12.47 -9.55
CA GLY A 239 4.32 -12.80 -10.51
C GLY A 239 3.67 -11.58 -11.12
N SER A 240 2.73 -11.83 -12.04
CA SER A 240 1.89 -10.79 -12.62
C SER A 240 0.77 -10.41 -11.64
N ASP A 241 0.51 -9.13 -11.45
CA ASP A 241 -0.56 -8.60 -10.59
C ASP A 241 -1.92 -9.20 -10.89
N MET A 242 -2.29 -9.25 -12.17
CA MET A 242 -3.55 -9.83 -12.62
C MET A 242 -3.63 -11.33 -12.36
N PHE A 243 -2.59 -12.09 -12.73
CA PHE A 243 -2.60 -13.54 -12.51
C PHE A 243 -2.59 -13.88 -11.03
N PHE A 244 -1.79 -13.17 -10.24
CA PHE A 244 -1.70 -13.38 -8.79
C PHE A 244 -3.06 -13.15 -8.12
N GLN A 245 -3.76 -12.06 -8.47
CA GLN A 245 -5.12 -11.79 -7.96
C GLN A 245 -6.13 -12.84 -8.42
N TYR A 246 -6.13 -13.18 -9.71
CA TYR A 246 -7.05 -14.17 -10.26
C TYR A 246 -6.88 -15.55 -9.59
N PHE A 247 -5.65 -16.05 -9.52
CA PHE A 247 -5.36 -17.34 -8.91
C PHE A 247 -5.60 -17.35 -7.40
N THR A 248 -5.34 -16.24 -6.71
CA THR A 248 -5.72 -16.10 -5.29
C THR A 248 -7.22 -16.27 -5.10
N ILE A 249 -8.05 -15.59 -5.89
CA ILE A 249 -9.51 -15.63 -5.72
C ILE A 249 -10.07 -17.03 -5.99
N ILE A 250 -9.64 -17.69 -7.06
CA ILE A 250 -10.21 -18.99 -7.43
C ILE A 250 -9.74 -20.13 -6.51
N SER A 251 -8.58 -19.98 -5.88
CA SER A 251 -8.02 -21.01 -4.99
C SER A 251 -8.52 -20.89 -3.55
N LEU A 252 -9.24 -19.81 -3.21
CA LEU A 252 -9.85 -19.65 -1.89
C LEU A 252 -11.14 -20.47 -1.77
N PRO A 253 -11.40 -21.08 -0.59
CA PRO A 253 -12.67 -21.71 -0.32
C PRO A 253 -13.83 -20.70 -0.41
N PRO A 254 -15.02 -21.12 -0.89
CA PRO A 254 -16.18 -20.24 -0.98
C PRO A 254 -16.58 -19.71 0.40
N GLY A 255 -16.81 -18.39 0.50
CA GLY A 255 -17.18 -17.72 1.76
C GLY A 255 -16.00 -17.28 2.63
N THR A 256 -14.76 -17.48 2.18
CA THR A 256 -13.57 -16.93 2.84
C THR A 256 -13.35 -15.48 2.43
N ASP A 257 -12.94 -14.63 3.37
CA ASP A 257 -12.51 -13.28 3.04
C ASP A 257 -11.24 -13.33 2.19
N VAL A 258 -11.17 -12.45 1.19
CA VAL A 258 -9.98 -12.34 0.33
C VAL A 258 -8.82 -11.81 1.19
N PRO A 259 -7.70 -12.54 1.29
CA PRO A 259 -6.56 -12.09 2.06
C PRO A 259 -5.98 -10.83 1.43
N ARG A 260 -5.41 -9.97 2.27
CA ARG A 260 -4.77 -8.75 1.79
C ARG A 260 -3.50 -9.12 1.01
N ILE A 261 -3.42 -8.65 -0.23
CA ILE A 261 -2.24 -8.79 -1.08
C ILE A 261 -1.39 -7.53 -0.91
N CYS A 262 -0.10 -7.72 -0.65
CA CYS A 262 0.87 -6.62 -0.56
C CYS A 262 2.00 -6.89 -1.55
N SER A 263 2.39 -5.84 -2.26
CA SER A 263 3.53 -5.84 -3.18
C SER A 263 4.47 -4.69 -2.85
N LEU A 264 5.65 -4.70 -3.47
CA LEU A 264 6.57 -3.56 -3.48
C LEU A 264 5.95 -2.39 -4.25
N ASP A 265 6.34 -1.17 -3.90
CA ASP A 265 5.86 0.06 -4.58
C ASP A 265 6.44 0.17 -6.01
N GLU A 266 7.51 -0.57 -6.31
CA GLU A 266 8.20 -0.57 -7.59
C GLU A 266 7.69 -1.69 -8.51
N HIS A 267 7.13 -1.32 -9.66
CA HIS A 267 6.82 -2.26 -10.72
C HIS A 267 8.09 -2.65 -11.48
N ILE A 268 8.33 -3.95 -11.63
CA ILE A 268 9.56 -4.47 -12.23
C ILE A 268 9.51 -4.34 -13.75
N LEU A 269 8.42 -4.83 -14.34
CA LEU A 269 8.20 -4.84 -15.78
C LEU A 269 6.71 -4.73 -16.07
N ARG A 270 6.34 -3.84 -17.00
CA ARG A 270 4.99 -3.85 -17.58
C ARG A 270 4.96 -4.79 -18.76
N GLN A 271 4.06 -5.77 -18.68
CA GLN A 271 3.81 -6.76 -19.71
C GLN A 271 2.50 -6.45 -20.41
N ARG A 272 2.48 -6.71 -21.72
CA ARG A 272 1.27 -6.55 -22.52
C ARG A 272 0.95 -7.87 -23.18
N ALA A 273 -0.21 -8.43 -22.86
CA ALA A 273 -0.65 -9.64 -23.54
C ALA A 273 -1.16 -9.28 -24.94
N THR A 274 -0.72 -10.07 -25.92
CA THR A 274 -1.08 -9.94 -27.32
C THR A 274 -1.29 -11.31 -27.95
N MET A 275 -1.89 -11.31 -29.13
CA MET A 275 -1.95 -12.46 -30.02
C MET A 275 -0.86 -12.27 -31.07
N TYR A 276 -0.32 -13.37 -31.59
CA TYR A 276 0.65 -13.31 -32.68
C TYR A 276 0.08 -13.99 -33.93
N VAL A 277 0.35 -13.39 -35.08
CA VAL A 277 0.05 -13.95 -36.39
C VAL A 277 1.34 -14.20 -37.15
N ALA A 278 1.30 -15.08 -38.16
CA ALA A 278 2.43 -15.30 -39.03
C ALA A 278 2.90 -13.97 -39.65
N LYS A 279 4.21 -13.84 -39.86
CA LYS A 279 4.81 -12.60 -40.35
C LYS A 279 4.27 -12.23 -41.73
N GLY A 280 3.80 -10.99 -41.90
CA GLY A 280 3.15 -10.51 -43.12
C GLY A 280 1.75 -11.06 -43.35
N SER A 281 1.09 -11.63 -42.33
CA SER A 281 -0.24 -12.20 -42.47
C SER A 281 -1.30 -11.16 -42.85
N PRO A 282 -2.21 -11.46 -43.80
CA PRO A 282 -3.32 -10.58 -44.14
C PRO A 282 -4.34 -10.43 -43.00
N LEU A 283 -4.25 -11.27 -41.97
CA LEU A 283 -5.11 -11.19 -40.78
C LEU A 283 -4.76 -10.00 -39.88
N PHE A 284 -3.53 -9.49 -39.96
CA PHE A 284 -3.01 -8.45 -39.08
C PHE A 284 -3.92 -7.21 -38.98
N GLU A 285 -4.18 -6.57 -40.13
CA GLU A 285 -5.01 -5.35 -40.19
C GLU A 285 -6.45 -5.59 -39.74
N ARG A 286 -7.03 -6.72 -40.14
CA ARG A 286 -8.42 -7.06 -39.80
C ARG A 286 -8.58 -7.27 -38.29
N PHE A 287 -7.68 -8.04 -37.67
CA PHE A 287 -7.76 -8.28 -36.23
C PHE A 287 -7.47 -7.01 -35.43
N ASN A 288 -6.48 -6.21 -35.85
CA ASN A 288 -6.20 -4.93 -35.19
C ASN A 288 -7.37 -3.96 -35.27
N SER A 289 -8.10 -3.91 -36.38
CA SER A 289 -9.30 -3.06 -36.50
C SER A 289 -10.40 -3.44 -35.50
N VAL A 290 -10.56 -4.75 -35.23
CA VAL A 290 -11.55 -5.25 -34.27
C VAL A 290 -11.10 -4.97 -32.84
N LEU A 291 -9.84 -5.25 -32.53
CA LEU A 291 -9.26 -4.98 -31.19
C LEU A 291 -9.30 -3.48 -30.89
N PHE A 292 -9.06 -2.62 -31.88
CA PHE A 292 -9.18 -1.18 -31.73
C PHE A 292 -10.62 -0.78 -31.38
N GLY A 293 -11.61 -1.33 -32.09
CA GLY A 293 -13.02 -1.09 -31.78
C GLY A 293 -13.40 -1.45 -30.34
N ILE A 294 -12.87 -2.55 -29.80
CA ILE A 294 -13.14 -3.02 -28.43
C ILE A 294 -12.51 -2.09 -27.38
N ARG A 295 -11.36 -1.49 -27.68
CA ARG A 295 -10.63 -0.65 -26.72
C ARG A 295 -11.31 0.71 -26.47
N TYR A 296 -12.13 1.17 -27.41
CA TYR A 296 -12.78 2.49 -27.38
C TYR A 296 -14.31 2.44 -27.30
N SER A 297 -14.89 1.26 -27.07
CA SER A 297 -16.32 1.05 -26.77
C SER A 297 -16.56 0.95 -25.28
#